data_AF-A0A7K3KNI5-F1
#
_entry.id   AF-A0A7K3KNI5-F1
#
_cell.length_a   1.000
_cell.length_b   1.000
_cell.length_c   1.000
_cell.angle_alpha   90.00
_cell.angle_beta   90.00
_cell.angle_gamma   90.00
#
_symmetry.space_group_name_H-M   'P 1'
#
loop_
_entity.id
_entity.type
_entity.pdbx_description
1 polymer ?
#
loop_
_entity_poly.entity_id
_entity_poly.type
_entity_poly.pdbx_seq_one_letter_code
_entity_poly.pdbx_strand_id
1 'polypeptide(L)'
;MAEAMVTARMTAEKKQAGNRVFEELGTNASQVVNRLYDYVIENRALPFEGRRAPGGHTAEELADAAALVDSLRMPEPSCFAGLSLKEVKRVRLGDERRALA
;
A
#
# COMPACT_ATOMS: atom_id res chain seq x y z
N MET A 1 32.90 -17.31 -23.47
CA MET A 1 32.86 -16.02 -22.76
C MET A 1 33.11 -16.31 -21.29
N ALA A 2 33.92 -15.52 -20.58
CA ALA A 2 34.23 -15.78 -19.17
C ALA A 2 33.01 -15.44 -18.30
N GLU A 3 32.58 -16.38 -17.46
CA GLU A 3 31.50 -16.15 -16.50
C GLU A 3 32.03 -15.30 -15.34
N ALA A 4 31.33 -14.20 -15.04
CA ALA A 4 31.65 -13.32 -13.91
C ALA A 4 30.65 -13.53 -12.77
N MET A 5 31.14 -13.62 -11.54
CA MET A 5 30.29 -13.82 -10.36
C MET A 5 29.89 -12.48 -9.75
N VAL A 6 28.58 -12.27 -9.58
CA VAL A 6 28.02 -11.09 -8.89
C VAL A 6 27.72 -11.45 -7.45
N THR A 7 28.33 -10.74 -6.50
CA THR A 7 28.09 -10.93 -5.05
C THR A 7 27.50 -9.68 -4.42
N ALA A 8 26.45 -9.84 -3.62
CA ALA A 8 25.76 -8.76 -2.92
C ALA A 8 25.41 -9.16 -1.48
N ARG A 9 25.46 -8.19 -0.56
CA ARG A 9 25.08 -8.39 0.85
C ARG A 9 23.61 -8.06 1.09
N MET A 10 22.91 -8.91 1.82
CA MET A 10 21.53 -8.71 2.25
C MET A 10 21.23 -9.51 3.52
N THR A 11 20.11 -9.22 4.19
CA THR A 11 19.66 -10.00 5.35
C THR A 11 19.23 -11.41 4.92
N ALA A 12 19.37 -12.37 5.84
CA ALA A 12 19.00 -13.77 5.58
C ALA A 12 17.49 -13.90 5.27
N GLU A 13 16.65 -13.16 5.99
CA GLU A 13 15.20 -13.10 5.79
C GLU A 13 14.85 -12.63 4.38
N LYS A 14 15.49 -11.56 3.90
CA LYS A 14 15.27 -11.03 2.55
C LYS A 14 15.67 -12.04 1.48
N LYS A 15 16.80 -12.73 1.67
CA LYS A 15 17.26 -13.79 0.76
C LYS A 15 16.26 -14.94 0.69
N GLN A 16 15.79 -15.42 1.84
CA GLN A 16 14.86 -16.54 1.89
C GLN A 16 13.50 -16.18 1.29
N ALA A 17 12.96 -14.99 1.62
CA ALA A 17 11.71 -14.50 1.03
C ALA A 17 11.82 -14.34 -0.49
N GLY A 18 12.92 -13.75 -0.97
CA GLY A 18 13.18 -13.60 -2.41
C GLY A 18 13.26 -14.94 -3.13
N ASN A 19 13.98 -15.92 -2.57
CA ASN A 19 14.12 -17.24 -3.19
C ASN A 19 12.78 -17.96 -3.34
N ARG A 20 11.88 -17.89 -2.34
CA ARG A 20 10.54 -18.48 -2.45
C ARG A 20 9.74 -17.87 -3.59
N VAL A 21 9.76 -16.54 -3.72
CA VAL A 21 9.07 -15.84 -4.82
C VAL A 21 9.67 -16.22 -6.17
N PHE A 22 10.99 -16.35 -6.26
CA PHE A 22 11.63 -16.79 -7.50
C PHE A 22 11.22 -18.22 -7.88
N GLU A 23 11.15 -19.14 -6.91
CA GLU A 23 10.66 -20.50 -7.12
C GLU A 23 9.21 -20.53 -7.61
N GLU A 24 8.32 -19.74 -7.02
CA GLU A 24 6.92 -19.60 -7.45
C GLU A 24 6.81 -19.08 -8.90
N LEU A 25 7.71 -18.20 -9.31
CA LEU A 25 7.79 -17.65 -10.66
C LEU A 25 8.57 -18.55 -11.65
N GLY A 26 9.07 -19.71 -11.20
CA GLY A 26 9.85 -20.64 -12.03
C GLY A 26 11.20 -20.08 -12.46
N THR A 27 11.79 -19.16 -11.69
CA THR A 27 13.09 -18.54 -11.98
C THR A 27 14.06 -18.69 -10.81
N ASN A 28 15.29 -18.22 -10.96
CA ASN A 28 16.28 -18.20 -9.88
C ASN A 28 16.97 -16.84 -9.79
N ALA A 29 17.69 -16.63 -8.69
CA ALA A 29 18.36 -15.36 -8.42
C ALA A 29 19.33 -14.93 -9.55
N SER A 30 20.10 -15.86 -10.11
CA SER A 30 21.05 -15.55 -11.18
C SER A 30 20.35 -15.11 -12.47
N GLN A 31 19.26 -15.77 -12.85
CA GLN A 31 18.46 -15.40 -14.02
C GLN A 31 17.81 -14.03 -13.84
N VAL A 32 17.28 -13.74 -12.65
CA VAL A 32 16.67 -12.44 -12.34
C VAL A 32 17.71 -11.32 -12.38
N VAL A 33 18.89 -11.55 -11.79
CA VAL A 33 19.99 -10.59 -11.82
C VAL A 33 20.48 -10.35 -13.24
N ASN A 34 20.67 -11.40 -14.04
CA ASN A 34 21.10 -11.24 -15.43
C ASN A 34 20.07 -10.47 -16.27
N ARG A 35 18.78 -10.78 -16.16
CA ARG A 35 17.72 -10.02 -16.84
C ARG A 35 17.65 -8.56 -16.39
N LEU A 36 17.96 -8.29 -15.12
CA LEU A 36 18.05 -6.92 -14.63
C LEU A 36 19.20 -6.17 -15.31
N TYR A 37 20.36 -6.80 -15.49
CA TYR A 37 21.46 -6.20 -16.26
C TYR A 37 21.05 -5.93 -17.70
N ASP A 38 20.41 -6.89 -18.38
CA ASP A 38 19.92 -6.71 -19.76
C ASP A 38 18.99 -5.48 -19.85
N TYR A 39 18.01 -5.38 -18.93
CA TYR A 39 17.09 -4.26 -18.87
C TYR A 39 17.81 -2.91 -18.69
N VAL A 40 18.76 -2.83 -17.76
CA VAL A 40 19.48 -1.59 -17.46
C VAL A 40 20.40 -1.19 -18.63
N ILE A 41 21.02 -2.16 -19.29
CA ILE A 41 21.86 -1.91 -20.47
C ILE A 41 21.02 -1.37 -21.62
N GLU A 42 19.84 -1.97 -21.87
CA GLU A 42 18.95 -1.57 -22.96
C GLU A 42 18.26 -0.23 -22.72
N ASN A 43 17.68 -0.04 -21.52
CA ASN A 43 16.81 1.09 -21.23
C ASN A 43 17.53 2.26 -20.57
N ARG A 44 18.78 2.06 -20.11
CA ARG A 44 19.57 3.03 -19.33
C ARG A 44 18.82 3.62 -18.13
N ALA A 45 17.89 2.85 -17.58
CA ALA A 45 17.04 3.23 -16.45
C ALA A 45 16.86 2.04 -15.52
N LEU A 46 16.60 2.32 -14.24
CA LEU A 46 16.30 1.30 -13.25
C LEU A 46 14.78 1.10 -13.15
N PRO A 47 14.28 -0.15 -13.13
CA PRO A 47 12.83 -0.42 -13.06
C PRO A 47 12.23 -0.14 -11.67
N PHE A 48 13.00 0.47 -10.76
CA PHE A 48 12.61 0.77 -9.39
C PHE A 48 12.89 2.22 -8.98
N GLU A 49 13.36 3.08 -9.89
CA GLU A 49 13.37 4.52 -9.65
C GLU A 49 11.92 5.01 -9.52
N GLY A 50 11.58 5.54 -8.34
CA GLY A 50 10.23 6.00 -8.00
C GLY A 50 9.52 5.18 -6.90
N ARG A 51 10.04 4.02 -6.49
CA ARG A 51 9.51 3.33 -5.29
C ARG A 51 10.05 4.01 -4.04
N ARG A 52 9.36 5.09 -3.63
CA ARG A 52 9.54 5.75 -2.33
C ARG A 52 9.54 4.68 -1.25
N ALA A 53 10.48 4.76 -0.29
CA ALA A 53 10.54 3.82 0.82
C ALA A 53 9.14 3.66 1.46
N PRO A 54 8.73 2.44 1.85
CA PRO A 54 7.44 2.24 2.49
C PRO A 54 7.40 3.10 3.75
N GLY A 55 6.61 4.17 3.75
CA GLY A 55 6.47 5.12 4.87
C GLY A 55 6.70 6.61 4.56
N GLY A 56 7.00 7.00 3.32
CA GLY A 56 7.28 8.40 2.99
C GLY A 56 6.17 9.15 2.26
N HIS A 57 4.91 9.13 2.69
CA HIS A 57 3.95 10.08 2.12
C HIS A 57 4.27 11.49 2.63
N THR A 58 4.34 12.47 1.73
CA THR A 58 4.46 13.87 2.17
C THR A 58 3.17 14.31 2.85
N ALA A 59 3.26 15.32 3.71
CA ALA A 59 2.07 15.95 4.29
C ALA A 59 1.10 16.46 3.22
N GLU A 60 1.62 16.89 2.07
CA GLU A 60 0.83 17.34 0.91
C GLU A 60 0.07 16.18 0.26
N GLU A 61 0.73 15.04 0.00
CA GLU A 61 0.07 13.85 -0.55
C GLU A 61 -1.04 13.31 0.38
N LEU A 62 -0.84 13.41 1.69
CA LEU A 62 -1.86 13.04 2.68
C LEU A 62 -3.04 14.03 2.69
N ALA A 63 -2.76 15.33 2.52
CA ALA A 63 -3.79 16.36 2.44
C ALA A 63 -4.64 16.22 1.17
N ASP A 64 -4.01 15.95 0.02
CA ASP A 64 -4.70 15.73 -1.25
C ASP A 64 -5.56 14.46 -1.22
N ALA A 65 -5.04 13.37 -0.64
CA ALA A 65 -5.80 12.14 -0.45
C ALA A 65 -7.01 12.36 0.48
N ALA A 66 -6.85 13.13 1.57
CA ALA A 66 -7.94 13.47 2.47
C ALA A 66 -9.01 14.32 1.75
N ALA A 67 -8.60 15.33 0.99
CA ALA A 67 -9.51 16.17 0.21
C ALA A 67 -10.29 15.37 -0.85
N LEU A 68 -9.65 14.40 -1.49
CA LEU A 68 -10.32 13.49 -2.42
C LEU A 68 -11.38 12.65 -1.71
N VAL A 69 -11.06 12.03 -0.57
CA VAL A 69 -12.02 11.23 0.20
C VAL A 69 -13.20 12.08 0.67
N ASP A 70 -12.93 13.30 1.13
CA ASP A 70 -13.97 14.25 1.53
C ASP A 70 -14.85 14.69 0.35
N SER A 71 -14.28 14.82 -0.86
CA SER A 71 -15.06 15.14 -2.07
C SER A 71 -15.97 14.00 -2.53
N LEU A 72 -15.59 12.75 -2.25
CA LEU A 72 -16.39 11.56 -2.56
C LEU A 72 -17.46 11.27 -1.50
N ARG A 73 -17.37 11.94 -0.35
CA ARG A 73 -18.35 11.83 0.74
C ARG A 73 -19.65 12.48 0.32
N MET A 74 -20.54 11.69 -0.27
CA MET A 74 -21.93 12.08 -0.44
C MET A 74 -22.55 12.29 0.94
N PRO A 75 -23.28 13.40 1.17
CA PRO A 75 -24.07 13.53 2.39
C PRO A 75 -25.17 12.47 2.32
N GLU A 76 -24.94 11.34 2.98
CA GLU A 76 -26.01 10.39 3.24
C GLU A 76 -27.10 11.17 3.98
N PRO A 77 -28.37 11.11 3.55
CA PRO A 77 -29.49 11.58 4.34
C PRO A 77 -29.65 10.62 5.53
N SER A 78 -28.72 10.70 6.48
CA SER A 78 -28.90 10.04 7.76
C SER A 78 -30.04 10.77 8.46
N CYS A 79 -30.92 10.04 9.15
CA CYS A 79 -31.95 10.63 10.00
C CYS A 79 -31.38 11.49 11.16
N PHE A 80 -30.05 11.52 11.27
CA PHE A 80 -29.28 12.33 12.20
C PHE A 80 -28.72 13.61 11.56
N ALA A 81 -28.89 13.80 10.24
CA ALA A 81 -28.48 15.01 9.54
C ALA A 81 -29.33 16.19 10.05
N GLY A 82 -28.70 17.08 10.81
CA GLY A 82 -29.36 18.22 11.46
C GLY A 82 -29.63 18.06 12.95
N LEU A 83 -29.35 16.88 13.53
CA LEU A 83 -29.44 16.68 14.97
C LEU A 83 -28.11 17.03 15.65
N SER A 84 -28.19 17.78 16.75
CA SER A 84 -27.07 17.99 17.67
C SER A 84 -26.63 16.65 18.28
N LEU A 85 -25.36 16.52 18.67
CA LEU A 85 -24.83 15.33 19.36
C LEU A 85 -25.69 14.89 20.56
N LYS A 86 -26.33 15.85 21.27
CA LYS A 86 -27.27 15.57 22.36
C LYS A 86 -28.57 14.92 21.88
N GLU A 87 -29.06 15.30 20.71
CA GLU A 87 -30.30 14.81 20.11
C GLU A 87 -30.09 13.43 19.48
N VAL A 88 -28.95 13.21 18.80
CA VAL A 88 -28.55 11.88 18.31
C VAL A 88 -28.44 10.87 19.45
N LYS A 89 -27.84 11.27 20.58
CA LYS A 89 -27.75 10.41 21.77
C LYS A 89 -29.13 10.06 22.33
N ARG A 90 -30.08 11.00 22.29
CA ARG A 90 -31.46 10.78 22.76
C ARG A 90 -32.23 9.81 21.86
N VAL A 91 -32.07 9.92 20.54
CA VAL A 91 -32.66 8.97 19.57
C VAL A 91 -32.12 7.56 19.80
N ARG A 92 -30.79 7.41 19.93
CA ARG A 92 -30.17 6.11 20.23
C ARG A 92 -30.65 5.49 21.55
N LEU A 93 -30.70 6.27 22.63
CA LEU A 93 -31.21 5.80 23.93
C LEU A 93 -32.71 5.48 23.91
N GLY A 94 -33.49 6.18 23.07
CA GLY A 94 -34.92 5.91 22.88
C GLY A 94 -35.18 4.61 22.11
N ASP A 95 -34.32 4.28 21.14
CA ASP A 95 -34.40 3.02 20.40
C ASP A 95 -33.90 1.83 21.22
N GLU A 96 -32.86 1.99 22.04
CA GLU A 96 -32.41 0.96 22.99
C GLU A 96 -33.51 0.62 24.02
N ARG A 97 -34.27 1.63 24.49
CA ARG A 97 -35.42 1.41 25.38
C ARG A 97 -36.60 0.69 24.72
N ARG A 98 -36.79 0.86 23.41
CA ARG A 98 -37.83 0.16 22.65
C ARG A 98 -37.46 -1.28 22.30
N ALA A 99 -36.17 -1.60 22.26
CA ALA A 99 -35.67 -2.98 22.03
C ALA A 99 -35.69 -3.86 23.31
N LEU A 100 -35.90 -3.25 24.49
CA LEU A 100 -35.89 -3.90 25.81
C LEU A 100 -37.30 -4.07 26.43
N ALA A 101 -38.36 -3.68 25.72
CA ALA A 101 -39.76 -3.85 26.11
C ALA A 101 -40.43 -4.91 25.23
#